data_AF-A0A523P2U8-F1
#
_entry.id   AF-A0A523P2U8-F1
#
_cell.length_a   1.000
_cell.length_b   1.000
_cell.length_c   1.000
_cell.angle_alpha   90.00
_cell.angle_beta   90.00
_cell.angle_gamma   90.00
#
_symmetry.space_group_name_H-M   'P 1'
#
loop_
_entity.id
_entity.type
_entity.pdbx_description
1 polymer ?
#
loop_
_entity_poly.entity_id
_entity_poly.type
_entity_poly.pdbx_seq_one_letter_code
_entity_poly.pdbx_strand_id
1 'polypeptide(L)'
;MARVTPGHLINYSMIGAGLRQQRASGKLDKHKHKNSISATTCRRRLSVPSRKALIFFAPRGKYSKDHYRMILITIGDQCNDVLSTWRVTNGHRRLFARRRPKFGSVLALAVALLVIVVGHCAAALECPELIPSSTQYKNAPFAHGILWRVESPGHSISHVFGTIHLSDPRVTELPPKVAEIFQGSDSFGMEVLLDADAILEMSAAMYYSGSQSLEKDIDPDLFDDAVELLGRYGVSAEVARRLKPWSAFTTLSLPPGKAGAPLDLLLLTLAEQGGKSVFGLESIKEQVDVFERLTMSDQRDLLAEAVCHYDEFQTEIEEMIGHYLAQDLDAMMRMSMRYRSPMHDRFMDSLLWQRNIRLAERMLPHLQQGGAFIAIGALHLPGIGGVLDLLNKRGYAITPIH
;
A
#
# COMPACT_ATOMS: atom_id res chain seq x y z
N MET A 1 -43.54 -14.07 -38.10
CA MET A 1 -44.16 -14.99 -37.11
C MET A 1 -43.04 -15.70 -36.38
N ALA A 2 -42.64 -15.24 -35.19
CA ALA A 2 -42.99 -15.83 -33.87
C ALA A 2 -42.33 -17.23 -33.67
N ARG A 3 -41.58 -17.58 -32.63
CA ARG A 3 -41.41 -17.10 -31.24
C ARG A 3 -40.08 -17.59 -30.65
N VAL A 4 -39.62 -16.86 -29.64
CA VAL A 4 -38.58 -17.20 -28.64
C VAL A 4 -39.14 -18.20 -27.61
N THR A 5 -38.29 -19.08 -27.05
CA THR A 5 -38.25 -19.37 -25.59
C THR A 5 -36.94 -20.09 -25.19
N PRO A 6 -36.45 -19.93 -23.94
CA PRO A 6 -35.05 -20.05 -23.56
C PRO A 6 -34.69 -21.31 -22.74
N GLY A 7 -33.43 -21.76 -22.82
CA GLY A 7 -32.89 -22.90 -22.08
C GLY A 7 -31.80 -22.52 -21.07
N HIS A 8 -32.21 -22.44 -19.80
CA HIS A 8 -31.52 -22.86 -18.56
C HIS A 8 -30.00 -22.66 -18.38
N LEU A 9 -29.69 -21.75 -17.45
CA LEU A 9 -28.45 -21.62 -16.70
C LEU A 9 -28.16 -22.89 -15.87
N ILE A 10 -26.94 -23.41 -15.95
CA ILE A 10 -26.42 -24.44 -15.04
C ILE A 10 -25.27 -23.83 -14.23
N ASN A 11 -25.49 -23.75 -12.91
CA ASN A 11 -24.50 -23.50 -11.89
C ASN A 11 -23.48 -24.65 -11.83
N TYR A 12 -22.18 -24.33 -11.83
CA TYR A 12 -21.14 -25.28 -11.43
C TYR A 12 -20.69 -24.98 -9.99
N SER A 13 -21.09 -25.86 -9.07
CA SER A 13 -20.45 -26.07 -7.78
C SER A 13 -20.24 -27.57 -7.59
N MET A 14 -19.10 -27.94 -7.00
CA MET A 14 -18.75 -29.24 -6.38
C MET A 14 -18.15 -30.35 -7.26
N ILE A 15 -16.83 -30.56 -7.10
CA ILE A 15 -16.13 -31.87 -6.99
C ILE A 15 -14.92 -31.61 -6.06
N GLY A 16 -14.58 -32.37 -5.02
CA GLY A 16 -15.14 -33.61 -4.50
C GLY A 16 -14.59 -33.90 -3.09
N ALA A 17 -15.36 -34.65 -2.32
CA ALA A 17 -14.99 -35.20 -1.02
C ALA A 17 -14.30 -36.56 -1.19
N GLY A 18 -13.25 -36.81 -0.42
CA GLY A 18 -12.54 -38.09 -0.31
C GLY A 18 -12.19 -38.39 1.14
N LEU A 19 -13.12 -39.08 1.80
CA LEU A 19 -13.12 -39.75 3.11
C LEU A 19 -11.75 -40.14 3.74
N ARG A 20 -11.61 -39.86 5.05
CA ARG A 20 -11.29 -40.89 6.06
C ARG A 20 -11.76 -40.50 7.47
N GLN A 21 -12.62 -41.35 8.01
CA GLN A 21 -13.09 -41.40 9.39
C GLN A 21 -11.95 -41.72 10.37
N GLN A 22 -11.92 -41.05 11.52
CA GLN A 22 -11.71 -41.72 12.80
C GLN A 22 -12.71 -41.19 13.84
N ARG A 23 -13.51 -42.13 14.36
CA ARG A 23 -14.33 -41.97 15.57
C ARG A 23 -13.42 -42.12 16.78
N ALA A 24 -13.57 -41.24 17.77
CA ALA A 24 -13.31 -41.57 19.16
C ALA A 24 -14.42 -40.95 20.03
N SER A 25 -15.16 -41.84 20.67
CA SER A 25 -16.22 -41.61 21.64
C SER A 25 -15.66 -41.21 23.01
N GLY A 26 -16.30 -40.25 23.68
CA GLY A 26 -16.08 -39.99 25.12
C GLY A 26 -17.11 -38.99 25.66
N LYS A 27 -18.06 -39.49 26.46
CA LYS A 27 -19.11 -38.71 27.14
C LYS A 27 -18.56 -38.00 28.39
N LEU A 28 -19.12 -36.80 28.62
CA LEU A 28 -19.37 -36.06 29.86
C LEU A 28 -18.53 -36.39 31.12
N ASP A 29 -17.93 -35.36 31.71
CA ASP A 29 -18.39 -34.97 33.05
C ASP A 29 -18.21 -33.47 33.38
N LYS A 30 -19.15 -32.94 34.16
CA LYS A 30 -19.24 -31.56 34.62
C LYS A 30 -18.41 -31.39 35.89
N HIS A 31 -17.51 -30.40 35.94
CA HIS A 31 -17.26 -29.70 37.20
C HIS A 31 -16.90 -28.23 37.00
N LYS A 32 -17.73 -27.39 37.63
CA LYS A 32 -17.59 -25.95 37.81
C LYS A 32 -16.28 -25.64 38.54
N HIS A 33 -15.51 -24.67 38.05
CA HIS A 33 -14.92 -23.66 38.92
C HIS A 33 -14.95 -22.29 38.22
N LYS A 34 -15.68 -21.39 38.87
CA LYS A 34 -15.73 -19.95 38.60
C LYS A 34 -14.33 -19.38 38.76
N ASN A 35 -13.93 -18.51 37.84
CA ASN A 35 -13.30 -17.24 38.18
C ASN A 35 -13.70 -16.20 37.14
N SER A 36 -14.67 -15.39 37.54
CA SER A 36 -15.08 -14.15 36.91
C SER A 36 -14.03 -13.07 37.17
N ILE A 37 -13.55 -12.40 36.12
CA ILE A 37 -13.11 -11.01 36.23
C ILE A 37 -13.83 -10.23 35.14
N SER A 38 -14.80 -9.45 35.60
CA SER A 38 -15.40 -8.33 34.87
C SER A 38 -14.41 -7.16 34.89
N ALA A 39 -14.27 -6.46 33.76
CA ALA A 39 -13.79 -5.09 33.76
C ALA A 39 -14.63 -4.27 32.80
N THR A 40 -15.57 -3.53 33.37
CA THR A 40 -16.33 -2.46 32.75
C THR A 40 -15.40 -1.32 32.34
N THR A 41 -15.75 -0.72 31.20
CA THR A 41 -15.22 0.48 30.54
C THR A 41 -14.90 1.64 31.49
N CYS A 42 -13.76 2.31 31.28
CA CYS A 42 -13.61 3.73 31.62
C CYS A 42 -12.85 4.46 30.48
N ARG A 43 -13.48 5.53 30.00
CA ARG A 43 -13.06 6.38 28.89
C ARG A 43 -12.25 7.58 29.42
N ARG A 44 -11.31 8.03 28.58
CA ARG A 44 -10.65 9.36 28.46
C ARG A 44 -9.22 9.53 29.01
N ARG A 45 -8.34 9.73 28.02
CA ARG A 45 -7.24 10.71 27.87
C ARG A 45 -6.60 11.23 29.16
N LEU A 46 -5.31 10.94 29.30
CA LEU A 46 -4.28 11.94 29.62
C LEU A 46 -2.92 11.42 29.10
N SER A 47 -2.26 12.30 28.37
CA SER A 47 -0.90 12.25 27.84
C SER A 47 0.17 12.13 28.94
N VAL A 48 1.35 11.62 28.55
CA VAL A 48 2.66 11.48 29.25
C VAL A 48 3.04 10.01 29.55
N PRO A 49 4.16 9.47 29.03
CA PRO A 49 4.62 8.14 29.39
C PRO A 49 5.32 8.19 30.76
N SER A 50 4.63 7.73 31.80
CA SER A 50 5.24 7.45 33.11
C SER A 50 5.73 6.00 33.14
N ARG A 51 7.05 5.82 33.33
CA ARG A 51 7.68 4.50 33.50
C ARG A 51 7.06 3.77 34.70
N LYS A 52 6.46 2.60 34.50
CA LYS A 52 6.05 1.71 35.60
C LYS A 52 7.01 0.52 35.68
N ALA A 53 7.62 0.33 36.84
CA ALA A 53 8.35 -0.90 37.17
C ALA A 53 7.45 -1.81 38.01
N LEU A 54 7.36 -3.09 37.65
CA LEU A 54 6.72 -4.13 38.46
C LEU A 54 7.80 -5.02 39.06
N ILE A 55 7.79 -5.15 40.39
CA ILE A 55 8.73 -6.00 41.15
C ILE A 55 7.97 -7.24 41.62
N PHE A 56 8.45 -8.43 41.23
CA PHE A 56 7.92 -9.71 41.72
C PHE A 56 8.94 -10.42 42.61
N PHE A 57 8.44 -11.06 43.66
CA PHE A 57 9.19 -12.00 44.49
C PHE A 57 8.64 -13.41 44.26
N ALA A 58 9.44 -14.30 43.67
CA ALA A 58 9.05 -15.70 43.48
C ALA A 58 9.89 -16.63 44.38
N PRO A 59 9.27 -17.45 45.24
CA PRO A 59 9.99 -18.45 46.04
C PRO A 59 10.36 -19.66 45.17
N ARG A 60 11.56 -20.21 45.39
CA ARG A 60 12.04 -21.38 44.65
C ARG A 60 11.71 -22.66 45.42
N GLY A 61 10.61 -23.31 45.07
CA GLY A 61 10.27 -24.65 45.57
C GLY A 61 9.94 -24.74 47.06
N LYS A 62 9.28 -25.84 47.45
CA LYS A 62 8.94 -26.11 48.84
C LYS A 62 10.25 -26.33 49.63
N TYR A 63 10.47 -25.51 50.66
CA TYR A 63 11.59 -25.55 51.63
C TYR A 63 12.90 -24.85 51.25
N SER A 64 12.92 -23.52 51.31
CA SER A 64 14.11 -22.72 51.70
C SER A 64 13.65 -21.30 52.07
N LYS A 65 13.93 -20.84 53.30
CA LYS A 65 13.45 -19.55 53.82
C LYS A 65 14.35 -18.33 53.54
N ASP A 66 15.52 -18.52 52.92
CA ASP A 66 16.54 -17.45 52.90
C ASP A 66 17.05 -17.05 51.50
N HIS A 67 16.29 -17.27 50.43
CA HIS A 67 16.73 -16.91 49.07
C HIS A 67 15.62 -16.23 48.27
N TYR A 68 15.81 -14.95 47.93
CA TYR A 68 14.95 -14.19 47.02
C TYR A 68 15.71 -13.85 45.73
N ARG A 69 15.03 -13.91 44.59
CA ARG A 69 15.49 -13.29 43.33
C ARG A 69 14.74 -11.99 43.14
N MET A 70 15.48 -10.89 42.94
CA MET A 70 14.91 -9.64 42.47
C MET A 70 14.84 -9.72 40.94
N ILE A 71 13.63 -9.62 40.38
CA ILE A 71 13.42 -9.53 38.94
C ILE A 71 12.89 -8.13 38.67
N LEU A 72 13.66 -7.32 37.96
CA LEU A 72 13.25 -6.01 37.49
C LEU A 72 12.74 -6.17 36.07
N ILE A 73 11.44 -5.97 35.84
CA ILE A 73 10.87 -5.93 34.50
C ILE A 73 10.57 -4.47 34.18
N THR A 74 11.32 -3.92 33.24
CA THR A 74 11.00 -2.66 32.58
C THR A 74 10.16 -2.98 31.36
N ILE A 75 8.92 -2.48 31.32
CA ILE A 75 8.11 -2.52 30.10
C ILE A 75 8.53 -1.30 29.28
N GLY A 76 9.44 -1.53 28.33
CA GLY A 76 9.67 -0.66 27.19
C GLY A 76 9.11 -1.36 25.96
N ASP A 77 8.60 -0.57 25.01
CA ASP A 77 8.17 -1.08 23.72
C ASP A 77 9.42 -1.54 22.96
N GLN A 78 9.75 -2.83 23.10
CA GLN A 78 10.42 -3.71 22.14
C GLN A 78 10.93 -4.96 22.87
N CYS A 79 10.34 -6.10 22.50
CA CYS A 79 10.85 -7.42 22.85
C CYS A 79 12.11 -7.69 22.03
N ASN A 80 13.28 -7.63 22.67
CA ASN A 80 14.35 -8.63 22.59
C ASN A 80 15.60 -8.03 23.24
N ASP A 81 15.96 -8.48 24.45
CA ASP A 81 17.33 -8.94 24.68
C ASP A 81 17.55 -9.64 26.03
N VAL A 82 18.32 -10.72 25.90
CA VAL A 82 19.08 -11.60 26.80
C VAL A 82 19.05 -11.36 28.32
N LEU A 83 18.75 -12.47 29.01
CA LEU A 83 18.93 -12.74 30.44
C LEU A 83 20.37 -12.48 30.93
N SER A 84 20.57 -11.55 31.86
CA SER A 84 21.74 -11.56 32.75
C SER A 84 21.33 -11.98 34.16
N THR A 85 21.76 -13.17 34.59
CA THR A 85 21.58 -13.63 35.97
C THR A 85 22.79 -13.25 36.82
N TRP A 86 22.61 -12.36 37.78
CA TRP A 86 23.62 -12.11 38.81
C TRP A 86 23.47 -13.10 39.96
N ARG A 87 24.59 -13.69 40.40
CA ARG A 87 24.67 -14.62 41.53
C ARG A 87 25.32 -13.89 42.70
N VAL A 88 24.58 -13.68 43.79
CA VAL A 88 25.16 -13.21 45.06
C VAL A 88 25.20 -14.41 46.00
N THR A 89 26.39 -14.79 46.45
CA THR A 89 26.60 -15.82 47.49
C THR A 89 27.29 -15.19 48.67
N ASN A 90 26.76 -15.39 49.88
CA ASN A 90 27.36 -14.92 51.13
C ASN A 90 27.78 -16.08 52.04
N GLY A 91 28.98 -15.94 52.63
CA GLY A 91 29.49 -16.64 53.83
C GLY A 91 30.35 -17.89 53.55
N HIS A 92 31.35 -18.27 54.35
CA HIS A 92 32.05 -17.68 55.49
C HIS A 92 33.32 -18.54 55.78
N ARG A 93 34.44 -17.88 56.11
CA ARG A 93 35.60 -18.29 56.95
C ARG A 93 36.33 -19.63 56.72
N ARG A 94 37.67 -19.55 56.58
CA ARG A 94 38.65 -19.90 57.64
C ARG A 94 40.04 -19.33 57.36
N LEU A 95 40.74 -19.08 58.46
CA LEU A 95 42.02 -18.38 58.62
C LEU A 95 43.21 -19.16 58.04
N PHE A 96 44.21 -18.47 57.51
CA PHE A 96 45.63 -18.65 57.85
C PHE A 96 46.45 -17.42 57.42
N ALA A 97 47.62 -17.27 58.03
CA ALA A 97 48.19 -16.00 58.45
C ALA A 97 49.31 -15.44 57.54
N ARG A 98 49.62 -14.14 57.79
CA ARG A 98 50.91 -13.44 57.62
C ARG A 98 51.45 -13.23 56.19
N ARG A 99 51.36 -11.99 55.70
CA ARG A 99 52.44 -10.96 55.68
C ARG A 99 51.97 -9.71 54.93
N ARG A 100 52.19 -8.52 55.52
CA ARG A 100 52.09 -7.21 54.84
C ARG A 100 53.40 -6.96 54.06
N PRO A 101 53.36 -6.18 52.97
CA PRO A 101 53.88 -4.81 53.12
C PRO A 101 53.12 -3.71 52.36
N LYS A 102 53.09 -2.55 53.03
CA LYS A 102 53.26 -1.16 52.58
C LYS A 102 52.48 -0.63 51.37
N PHE A 103 51.60 0.32 51.72
CA PHE A 103 51.10 1.47 50.98
C PHE A 103 51.99 1.91 49.79
N GLY A 104 51.37 1.95 48.62
CA GLY A 104 51.88 2.61 47.42
C GLY A 104 50.75 2.73 46.39
N SER A 105 50.14 3.91 46.33
CA SER A 105 49.60 4.51 45.10
C SER A 105 48.59 3.69 44.28
N VAL A 106 47.35 3.53 44.77
CA VAL A 106 46.19 3.23 43.91
C VAL A 106 45.49 4.54 43.58
N LEU A 107 46.09 5.32 42.67
CA LEU A 107 45.47 6.52 42.12
C LEU A 107 45.83 6.64 40.63
N ALA A 108 45.48 5.64 39.84
CA ALA A 108 45.51 5.71 38.38
C ALA A 108 44.80 4.49 37.76
N LEU A 109 43.49 4.31 37.98
CA LEU A 109 42.64 3.50 37.09
C LEU A 109 41.14 3.65 37.44
N ALA A 110 40.61 4.87 37.50
CA ALA A 110 39.18 5.10 37.74
C ALA A 110 38.55 6.12 36.77
N VAL A 111 39.14 6.33 35.59
CA VAL A 111 38.62 7.30 34.59
C VAL A 111 38.44 6.71 33.18
N ALA A 112 38.82 5.46 32.90
CA ALA A 112 38.74 4.92 31.52
C ALA A 112 37.96 3.61 31.40
N LEU A 113 36.88 3.45 32.18
CA LEU A 113 35.89 2.39 31.99
C LEU A 113 34.47 2.91 32.28
N LEU A 114 34.21 4.18 31.95
CA LEU A 114 32.90 4.50 31.37
C LEU A 114 32.99 3.96 29.93
N VAL A 115 32.79 2.65 29.78
CA VAL A 115 32.29 2.15 28.49
C VAL A 115 30.99 2.89 28.34
N ILE A 116 31.04 3.99 27.62
CA ILE A 116 29.85 4.59 27.07
C ILE A 116 29.35 3.49 26.14
N VAL A 117 28.48 2.63 26.68
CA VAL A 117 27.44 2.03 25.88
C VAL A 117 26.62 3.23 25.45
N VAL A 118 27.14 3.99 24.47
CA VAL A 118 26.30 4.62 23.49
C VAL A 118 25.74 3.37 22.83
N GLY A 119 24.65 2.86 23.40
CA GLY A 119 23.66 2.19 22.59
C GLY A 119 23.50 3.16 21.44
N HIS A 120 24.06 2.78 20.29
CA HIS A 120 23.58 3.34 19.06
C HIS A 120 22.13 2.86 19.11
N CYS A 121 21.25 3.69 19.70
CA CYS A 121 19.88 3.69 19.26
C CYS A 121 20.06 3.83 17.75
N ALA A 122 19.81 2.73 17.04
CA ALA A 122 19.54 2.82 15.62
C ALA A 122 18.61 4.02 15.49
N ALA A 123 19.08 5.04 14.77
CA ALA A 123 18.34 6.27 14.65
C ALA A 123 17.04 5.87 13.97
N ALA A 124 15.94 5.82 14.72
CA ALA A 124 14.66 5.40 14.19
C ALA A 124 14.40 6.16 12.90
N LEU A 125 13.93 5.45 11.87
CA LEU A 125 13.62 5.98 10.56
C LEU A 125 13.01 7.39 10.67
N GLU A 126 13.72 8.40 10.20
CA GLU A 126 13.22 9.78 10.19
C GLU A 126 12.17 9.91 9.09
N CYS A 127 10.90 9.77 9.47
CA CYS A 127 9.80 9.86 8.54
C CYS A 127 9.57 11.29 8.05
N PRO A 128 9.53 11.53 6.71
CA PRO A 128 9.23 12.84 6.17
C PRO A 128 7.81 13.28 6.56
N GLU A 129 7.65 14.53 6.97
CA GLU A 129 6.34 15.09 7.32
C GLU A 129 5.48 15.30 6.07
N LEU A 130 4.24 14.81 6.08
CA LEU A 130 3.26 15.10 5.04
C LEU A 130 2.78 16.55 5.19
N ILE A 131 3.14 17.41 4.23
CA ILE A 131 2.78 18.83 4.24
C ILE A 131 1.43 19.01 3.53
N PRO A 132 0.35 19.42 4.22
CA PRO A 132 -0.93 19.68 3.58
C PRO A 132 -0.84 20.84 2.58
N SER A 133 -1.45 20.67 1.42
CA SER A 133 -1.55 21.73 0.41
C SER A 133 -2.32 22.93 0.96
N SER A 134 -1.69 24.11 0.91
CA SER A 134 -2.37 25.39 1.16
C SER A 134 -3.23 25.85 -0.03
N THR A 135 -3.03 25.23 -1.20
CA THR A 135 -3.77 25.56 -2.42
C THR A 135 -4.94 24.59 -2.58
N GLN A 136 -6.15 25.14 -2.46
CA GLN A 136 -7.36 24.38 -2.75
C GLN A 136 -7.54 24.25 -4.26
N TYR A 137 -7.67 23.01 -4.76
CA TYR A 137 -8.21 22.76 -6.09
C TYR A 137 -9.63 23.32 -6.13
N LYS A 138 -9.84 24.37 -6.95
CA LYS A 138 -11.12 25.07 -7.04
C LYS A 138 -11.99 24.44 -8.11
N ASN A 139 -13.29 24.29 -7.81
CA ASN A 139 -14.37 23.78 -8.67
C ASN A 139 -14.00 23.73 -10.14
N ALA A 140 -13.57 22.55 -10.55
CA ALA A 140 -13.01 22.37 -11.88
C ALA A 140 -14.12 21.97 -12.86
N PRO A 141 -14.03 22.35 -14.15
CA PRO A 141 -14.87 21.78 -15.19
C PRO A 141 -14.91 20.25 -15.08
N PHE A 142 -16.06 19.65 -15.38
CA PHE A 142 -16.22 18.19 -15.34
C PHE A 142 -15.98 17.55 -13.96
N ALA A 143 -16.42 18.23 -12.90
CA ALA A 143 -16.25 17.81 -11.50
C ALA A 143 -17.03 16.53 -11.10
N HIS A 144 -18.11 16.19 -11.80
CA HIS A 144 -18.99 15.07 -11.45
C HIS A 144 -19.29 14.20 -12.66
N GLY A 145 -19.23 12.88 -12.48
CA GLY A 145 -19.43 11.86 -13.51
C GLY A 145 -18.15 11.10 -13.83
N ILE A 146 -18.25 9.78 -13.97
CA ILE A 146 -17.13 8.91 -14.37
C ILE A 146 -17.29 8.35 -15.78
N LEU A 147 -18.47 8.48 -16.38
CA LEU A 147 -18.75 8.11 -17.77
C LEU A 147 -19.19 9.34 -18.55
N TRP A 148 -18.58 9.54 -19.71
CA TRP A 148 -18.75 10.75 -20.52
C TRP A 148 -19.07 10.38 -21.95
N ARG A 149 -20.15 10.94 -22.49
CA ARG A 149 -20.39 10.97 -23.94
C ARG A 149 -19.50 12.04 -24.54
N VAL A 150 -18.75 11.65 -25.58
CA VAL A 150 -17.87 12.52 -26.35
C VAL A 150 -18.35 12.53 -27.79
N GLU A 151 -18.89 13.66 -28.23
CA GLU A 151 -19.36 13.85 -29.60
C GLU A 151 -18.39 14.72 -30.39
N SER A 152 -17.95 14.20 -31.54
CA SER A 152 -17.06 14.92 -32.46
C SER A 152 -17.79 16.04 -33.20
N PRO A 153 -17.07 17.04 -33.75
CA PRO A 153 -17.67 18.03 -34.65
C PRO A 153 -18.34 17.41 -35.89
N GLY A 154 -17.99 16.17 -36.25
CA GLY A 154 -18.61 15.38 -37.31
C GLY A 154 -19.78 14.50 -36.85
N HIS A 155 -20.28 14.69 -35.62
CA HIS A 155 -21.37 13.92 -34.99
C HIS A 155 -21.08 12.45 -34.69
N SER A 156 -19.82 12.03 -34.78
CA SER A 156 -19.41 10.70 -34.32
C SER A 156 -19.47 10.66 -32.78
N ILE A 157 -20.05 9.58 -32.23
CA ILE A 157 -20.24 9.42 -30.79
C ILE A 157 -19.27 8.37 -30.27
N SER A 158 -18.52 8.72 -29.22
CA SER A 158 -17.67 7.82 -28.44
C SER A 158 -17.90 8.07 -26.95
N HIS A 159 -17.29 7.25 -26.11
CA HIS A 159 -17.40 7.35 -24.66
C HIS A 159 -16.03 7.32 -24.00
N VAL A 160 -15.84 8.16 -22.98
CA VAL A 160 -14.66 8.15 -22.12
C VAL A 160 -15.09 7.76 -20.72
N PHE A 161 -14.40 6.80 -20.13
CA PHE A 161 -14.71 6.22 -18.83
C PHE A 161 -13.50 6.33 -17.89
N GLY A 162 -13.74 6.81 -16.66
CA GLY A 162 -12.73 6.93 -15.62
C GLY A 162 -12.59 5.63 -14.83
N THR A 163 -11.38 5.06 -14.79
CA THR A 163 -11.02 3.92 -13.94
C THR A 163 -10.13 4.36 -12.77
N ILE A 164 -9.95 3.52 -11.75
CA ILE A 164 -9.02 3.81 -10.64
C ILE A 164 -8.00 2.68 -10.39
N HIS A 165 -7.84 1.77 -11.36
CA HIS A 165 -6.82 0.71 -11.35
C HIS A 165 -6.90 -0.27 -10.17
N LEU A 166 -8.06 -0.37 -9.51
CA LEU A 166 -8.28 -1.27 -8.38
C LEU A 166 -9.06 -2.53 -8.78
N SER A 167 -8.81 -3.61 -8.03
CA SER A 167 -9.53 -4.89 -8.10
C SER A 167 -10.65 -5.02 -7.05
N ASP A 168 -11.01 -3.92 -6.36
CA ASP A 168 -12.10 -3.93 -5.38
C ASP A 168 -13.43 -4.30 -6.08
N PRO A 169 -14.21 -5.26 -5.57
CA PRO A 169 -15.48 -5.66 -6.18
C PRO A 169 -16.43 -4.50 -6.47
N ARG A 170 -16.49 -3.49 -5.60
CA ARG A 170 -17.34 -2.30 -5.77
C ARG A 170 -16.92 -1.46 -6.98
N VAL A 171 -15.65 -1.52 -7.35
CA VAL A 171 -15.07 -0.83 -8.52
C VAL A 171 -15.20 -1.70 -9.76
N THR A 172 -14.95 -3.00 -9.64
CA THR A 172 -14.97 -3.93 -10.78
C THR A 172 -16.38 -4.31 -11.24
N GLU A 173 -17.40 -4.11 -10.40
CA GLU A 173 -18.79 -4.29 -10.78
C GLU A 173 -19.25 -3.13 -11.68
N LEU A 174 -19.29 -3.36 -12.99
CA LEU A 174 -19.70 -2.35 -13.95
C LEU A 174 -21.17 -1.96 -13.75
N PRO A 175 -21.48 -0.65 -13.59
CA PRO A 175 -22.85 -0.18 -13.59
C PRO A 175 -23.59 -0.61 -14.88
N PRO A 176 -24.88 -0.98 -14.82
CA PRO A 176 -25.61 -1.49 -15.99
C PRO A 176 -25.54 -0.58 -17.22
N LYS A 177 -25.59 0.75 -17.01
CA LYS A 177 -25.46 1.73 -18.09
C LYS A 177 -24.06 1.74 -18.72
N VAL A 178 -23.01 1.57 -17.93
CA VAL A 178 -21.62 1.45 -18.43
C VAL A 178 -21.49 0.17 -19.25
N ALA A 179 -21.99 -0.96 -18.73
CA ALA A 179 -21.95 -2.24 -19.42
C ALA A 179 -22.72 -2.21 -20.76
N GLU A 180 -23.90 -1.60 -20.81
CA GLU A 180 -24.70 -1.40 -22.03
C GLU A 180 -23.91 -0.62 -23.09
N ILE A 181 -23.34 0.53 -22.70
CA ILE A 181 -22.57 1.39 -23.62
C ILE A 181 -21.30 0.70 -24.10
N PHE A 182 -20.60 0.02 -23.20
CA PHE A 182 -19.41 -0.75 -23.53
C PHE A 182 -19.73 -1.86 -24.54
N GLN A 183 -20.81 -2.61 -24.32
CA GLN A 183 -21.27 -3.65 -25.26
C GLN A 183 -21.59 -3.08 -26.64
N GLY A 184 -22.25 -1.93 -26.70
CA GLY A 184 -22.62 -1.25 -27.95
C GLY A 184 -21.48 -0.52 -28.67
N SER A 185 -20.27 -0.49 -28.11
CA SER A 185 -19.11 0.19 -28.72
C SER A 185 -18.33 -0.74 -29.66
N ASP A 186 -17.75 -0.20 -30.72
CA ASP A 186 -17.02 -0.95 -31.76
C ASP A 186 -15.56 -1.23 -31.39
N SER A 187 -14.96 -0.33 -30.61
CA SER A 187 -13.56 -0.42 -30.18
C SER A 187 -13.38 -0.09 -28.70
N PHE A 188 -12.31 -0.61 -28.12
CA PHE A 188 -11.90 -0.36 -26.74
C PHE A 188 -10.49 0.24 -26.70
N GLY A 189 -10.39 1.43 -26.10
CA GLY A 189 -9.11 2.09 -25.84
C GLY A 189 -8.77 2.03 -24.35
N MET A 190 -7.50 1.84 -24.03
CA MET A 190 -6.97 1.97 -22.67
C MET A 190 -5.67 2.78 -22.65
N GLU A 191 -5.18 3.15 -21.47
CA GLU A 191 -3.91 3.89 -21.37
C GLU A 191 -2.76 3.13 -22.01
N VAL A 192 -2.52 1.88 -21.61
CA VAL A 192 -1.49 1.03 -22.19
C VAL A 192 -2.07 -0.36 -22.44
N LEU A 193 -1.88 -0.86 -23.66
CA LEU A 193 -2.21 -2.23 -23.97
C LEU A 193 -1.18 -3.16 -23.31
N LEU A 194 -1.62 -4.00 -22.38
CA LEU A 194 -0.75 -4.91 -21.63
C LEU A 194 -0.62 -6.26 -22.36
N ASP A 195 0.00 -6.24 -23.53
CA ASP A 195 0.41 -7.45 -24.23
C ASP A 195 1.66 -8.11 -23.59
N ALA A 196 2.08 -9.26 -24.13
CA ALA A 196 3.19 -10.02 -23.57
C ALA A 196 4.52 -9.24 -23.55
N ASP A 197 4.78 -8.44 -24.59
CA ASP A 197 6.00 -7.63 -24.70
C ASP A 197 5.95 -6.48 -23.68
N ALA A 198 4.80 -5.83 -23.54
CA ALA A 198 4.58 -4.78 -22.56
C ALA A 198 4.75 -5.29 -21.11
N ILE A 199 4.20 -6.46 -20.80
CA ILE A 199 4.35 -7.10 -19.49
C ILE A 199 5.82 -7.41 -19.21
N LEU A 200 6.54 -7.94 -20.19
CA LEU A 200 7.97 -8.24 -20.05
C LEU A 200 8.80 -6.98 -19.84
N GLU A 201 8.54 -5.91 -20.59
CA GLU A 201 9.24 -4.64 -20.47
C GLU A 201 8.99 -3.97 -19.11
N MET A 202 7.73 -3.92 -18.66
CA MET A 202 7.38 -3.45 -17.30
C MET A 202 8.10 -4.28 -16.24
N SER A 203 8.00 -5.61 -16.33
CA SER A 203 8.66 -6.50 -15.39
C SER A 203 10.17 -6.30 -15.37
N ALA A 204 10.82 -6.07 -16.51
CA ALA A 204 12.26 -5.82 -16.56
C ALA A 204 12.63 -4.47 -15.94
N ALA A 205 11.81 -3.44 -16.14
CA ALA A 205 12.05 -2.10 -15.60
C ALA A 205 11.91 -2.04 -14.07
N MET A 206 11.02 -2.85 -13.49
CA MET A 206 10.75 -2.89 -12.04
C MET A 206 11.95 -3.31 -11.19
N TYR A 207 12.93 -4.02 -11.76
CA TYR A 207 14.07 -4.58 -11.02
C TYR A 207 15.39 -3.94 -11.42
N TYR A 208 16.33 -3.90 -10.49
CA TYR A 208 17.74 -3.64 -10.79
C TYR A 208 18.33 -4.75 -11.66
N SER A 209 19.26 -4.34 -12.53
CA SER A 209 20.16 -5.26 -13.22
C SER A 209 21.56 -5.21 -12.59
N GLY A 210 22.29 -6.33 -12.65
CA GLY A 210 23.65 -6.42 -12.12
C GLY A 210 23.72 -6.49 -10.59
N SER A 211 24.61 -5.71 -9.98
CA SER A 211 24.94 -5.80 -8.56
C SER A 211 24.28 -4.72 -7.68
N GLN A 212 23.49 -3.81 -8.28
CA GLN A 212 22.64 -2.86 -7.56
C GLN A 212 21.46 -3.58 -6.91
N SER A 213 20.94 -3.00 -5.83
CA SER A 213 19.84 -3.57 -5.05
C SER A 213 19.20 -2.47 -4.21
N LEU A 214 17.92 -2.64 -3.89
CA LEU A 214 17.19 -1.73 -3.01
C LEU A 214 17.94 -1.49 -1.70
N GLU A 215 18.40 -2.56 -1.05
CA GLU A 215 19.19 -2.54 0.19
C GLU A 215 20.46 -1.67 0.12
N LYS A 216 21.03 -1.45 -1.07
CA LYS A 216 22.21 -0.58 -1.24
C LYS A 216 21.86 0.87 -1.53
N ASP A 217 20.63 1.12 -1.95
CA ASP A 217 20.15 2.43 -2.36
C ASP A 217 19.39 3.16 -1.26
N ILE A 218 18.83 2.47 -0.27
CA ILE A 218 18.11 3.10 0.84
C ILE A 218 18.77 2.81 2.19
N ASP A 219 18.35 3.57 3.20
CA ASP A 219 18.77 3.36 4.58
C ASP A 219 18.37 1.94 5.07
N PRO A 220 19.19 1.26 5.88
CA PRO A 220 18.89 -0.08 6.39
C PRO A 220 17.54 -0.17 7.10
N ASP A 221 17.16 0.81 7.92
CA ASP A 221 15.90 0.78 8.67
C ASP A 221 14.71 0.91 7.71
N LEU A 222 14.82 1.79 6.70
CA LEU A 222 13.82 1.91 5.63
C LEU A 222 13.69 0.61 4.82
N PHE A 223 14.81 -0.09 4.58
CA PHE A 223 14.80 -1.34 3.84
C PHE A 223 14.07 -2.45 4.60
N ASP A 224 14.34 -2.59 5.89
CA ASP A 224 13.69 -3.61 6.73
C ASP A 224 12.17 -3.36 6.82
N ASP A 225 11.75 -2.11 7.03
CA ASP A 225 10.33 -1.73 7.05
C ASP A 225 9.65 -1.95 5.69
N ALA A 226 10.33 -1.58 4.58
CA ALA A 226 9.82 -1.81 3.24
C ALA A 226 9.63 -3.32 2.96
N VAL A 227 10.56 -4.17 3.36
CA VAL A 227 10.47 -5.63 3.20
C VAL A 227 9.30 -6.20 4.01
N GLU A 228 9.07 -5.72 5.24
CA GLU A 228 7.92 -6.15 6.04
C GLU A 228 6.61 -5.81 5.32
N LEU A 229 6.45 -4.56 4.87
CA LEU A 229 5.25 -4.12 4.18
C LEU A 229 5.04 -4.84 2.85
N LEU A 230 6.08 -4.97 2.03
CA LEU A 230 6.04 -5.71 0.76
C LEU A 230 5.69 -7.19 0.98
N GLY A 231 6.07 -7.78 2.12
CA GLY A 231 5.65 -9.11 2.53
C GLY A 231 4.13 -9.28 2.58
N ARG A 232 3.38 -8.23 2.91
CA ARG A 232 1.89 -8.24 2.91
C ARG A 232 1.30 -8.41 1.50
N TYR A 233 2.09 -8.10 0.46
CA TYR A 233 1.74 -8.26 -0.95
C TYR A 233 2.24 -9.59 -1.53
N GLY A 234 2.84 -10.46 -0.71
CA GLY A 234 3.44 -11.71 -1.16
C GLY A 234 4.81 -11.54 -1.82
N VAL A 235 5.42 -10.36 -1.73
CA VAL A 235 6.78 -10.11 -2.22
C VAL A 235 7.77 -10.61 -1.16
N SER A 236 8.60 -11.60 -1.53
CA SER A 236 9.62 -12.12 -0.62
C SER A 236 10.76 -11.11 -0.44
N ALA A 237 11.49 -11.20 0.68
CA ALA A 237 12.67 -10.37 0.91
C ALA A 237 13.73 -10.48 -0.20
N GLU A 238 13.85 -11.65 -0.85
CA GLU A 238 14.76 -11.83 -2.00
C GLU A 238 14.31 -11.03 -3.22
N VAL A 239 13.00 -11.01 -3.51
CA VAL A 239 12.44 -10.23 -4.61
C VAL A 239 12.50 -8.74 -4.28
N ALA A 240 12.14 -8.35 -3.05
CA ALA A 240 12.19 -6.97 -2.58
C ALA A 240 13.58 -6.35 -2.73
N ARG A 241 14.66 -7.09 -2.40
CA ARG A 241 16.05 -6.65 -2.63
C ARG A 241 16.33 -6.20 -4.05
N ARG A 242 15.66 -6.79 -5.04
CA ARG A 242 15.90 -6.51 -6.46
C ARG A 242 15.02 -5.40 -7.01
N LEU A 243 13.97 -4.97 -6.29
CA LEU A 243 13.10 -3.90 -6.77
C LEU A 243 13.86 -2.57 -6.84
N LYS A 244 13.53 -1.75 -7.83
CA LYS A 244 13.88 -0.33 -7.78
C LYS A 244 12.97 0.40 -6.77
N PRO A 245 13.40 1.52 -6.16
CA PRO A 245 12.60 2.23 -5.17
C PRO A 245 11.20 2.62 -5.68
N TRP A 246 11.09 3.11 -6.92
CA TRP A 246 9.79 3.44 -7.50
C TRP A 246 8.84 2.23 -7.60
N SER A 247 9.38 1.04 -7.86
CA SER A 247 8.61 -0.19 -8.00
C SER A 247 8.10 -0.71 -6.64
N ALA A 248 8.92 -0.56 -5.60
CA ALA A 248 8.49 -0.80 -4.22
C ALA A 248 7.40 0.21 -3.81
N PHE A 249 7.60 1.50 -4.09
CA PHE A 249 6.63 2.57 -3.82
C PHE A 249 5.27 2.31 -4.52
N THR A 250 5.27 1.98 -5.82
CA THR A 250 4.02 1.73 -6.56
C THR A 250 3.30 0.49 -6.04
N THR A 251 4.03 -0.55 -5.63
CA THR A 251 3.45 -1.74 -5.00
C THR A 251 2.76 -1.39 -3.68
N LEU A 252 3.42 -0.62 -2.81
CA LEU A 252 2.89 -0.19 -1.52
C LEU A 252 1.73 0.82 -1.64
N SER A 253 1.63 1.52 -2.77
CA SER A 253 0.56 2.48 -3.07
C SER A 253 -0.77 1.84 -3.46
N LEU A 254 -0.80 0.52 -3.66
CA LEU A 254 -2.03 -0.25 -3.89
C LEU A 254 -2.43 -0.97 -2.61
N PRO A 255 -3.71 -1.35 -2.45
CA PRO A 255 -4.09 -2.17 -1.31
C PRO A 255 -3.53 -3.61 -1.45
N PRO A 256 -3.07 -4.22 -0.34
CA PRO A 256 -2.66 -5.63 -0.37
C PRO A 256 -3.87 -6.48 -0.74
N GLY A 257 -3.66 -7.40 -1.68
CA GLY A 257 -4.75 -7.93 -2.49
C GLY A 257 -5.89 -8.65 -1.74
N LYS A 258 -7.09 -8.55 -2.32
CA LYS A 258 -7.96 -9.70 -2.54
C LYS A 258 -7.83 -10.12 -4.00
N ALA A 259 -7.85 -11.44 -4.26
CA ALA A 259 -7.62 -12.03 -5.57
C ALA A 259 -8.62 -11.50 -6.62
N GLY A 260 -8.15 -10.72 -7.58
CA GLY A 260 -8.95 -10.18 -8.68
C GLY A 260 -8.13 -9.33 -9.63
N ALA A 261 -8.53 -9.26 -10.89
CA ALA A 261 -7.94 -8.34 -11.86
C ALA A 261 -8.50 -6.93 -11.65
N PRO A 262 -7.69 -5.86 -11.83
CA PRO A 262 -8.20 -4.50 -11.83
C PRO A 262 -9.21 -4.28 -12.96
N LEU A 263 -10.09 -3.30 -12.80
CA LEU A 263 -11.17 -3.01 -13.74
C LEU A 263 -10.68 -2.84 -15.19
N ASP A 264 -9.51 -2.21 -15.38
CA ASP A 264 -8.91 -2.00 -16.70
C ASP A 264 -8.64 -3.31 -17.45
N LEU A 265 -8.10 -4.33 -16.75
CA LEU A 265 -7.83 -5.65 -17.33
C LEU A 265 -9.12 -6.45 -17.55
N LEU A 266 -10.14 -6.25 -16.72
CA LEU A 266 -11.46 -6.84 -16.94
C LEU A 266 -12.10 -6.28 -18.20
N LEU A 267 -12.04 -4.96 -18.41
CA LEU A 267 -12.53 -4.30 -19.63
C LEU A 267 -11.78 -4.78 -20.88
N LEU A 268 -10.45 -4.92 -20.81
CA LEU A 268 -9.67 -5.49 -21.90
C LEU A 268 -10.14 -6.92 -22.24
N THR A 269 -10.26 -7.77 -21.23
CA THR A 269 -10.74 -9.15 -21.40
C THR A 269 -12.12 -9.20 -22.03
N LEU A 270 -13.05 -8.35 -21.59
CA LEU A 270 -14.40 -8.26 -22.14
C LEU A 270 -14.41 -7.72 -23.57
N ALA A 271 -13.51 -6.80 -23.91
CA ALA A 271 -13.38 -6.26 -25.27
C ALA A 271 -12.91 -7.34 -26.25
N GLU A 272 -11.87 -8.10 -25.86
CA GLU A 272 -11.34 -9.21 -26.66
C GLU A 272 -12.39 -10.32 -26.85
N GLN A 273 -13.07 -10.72 -25.78
CA GLN A 273 -14.17 -11.70 -25.86
C GLN A 273 -15.33 -11.23 -26.73
N GLY A 274 -15.59 -9.91 -26.73
CA GLY A 274 -16.60 -9.28 -27.58
C GLY A 274 -16.16 -9.02 -29.02
N GLY A 275 -14.93 -9.38 -29.39
CA GLY A 275 -14.39 -9.15 -30.73
C GLY A 275 -14.19 -7.67 -31.09
N LYS A 276 -14.06 -6.79 -30.10
CA LYS A 276 -13.82 -5.36 -30.30
C LYS A 276 -12.38 -5.12 -30.73
N SER A 277 -12.14 -4.10 -31.56
CA SER A 277 -10.77 -3.64 -31.82
C SER A 277 -10.20 -2.98 -30.56
N VAL A 278 -9.03 -3.44 -30.09
CA VAL A 278 -8.35 -2.89 -28.89
C VAL A 278 -7.17 -2.01 -29.26
N PHE A 279 -6.91 -0.96 -28.47
CA PHE A 279 -5.75 -0.08 -28.68
C PHE A 279 -5.26 0.56 -27.36
N GLY A 280 -3.96 0.86 -27.31
CA GLY A 280 -3.34 1.63 -26.24
C GLY A 280 -3.08 3.09 -26.67
N LEU A 281 -3.26 4.04 -25.76
CA LEU A 281 -2.95 5.46 -25.99
C LEU A 281 -1.48 5.80 -25.69
N GLU A 282 -0.82 5.00 -24.87
CA GLU A 282 0.57 5.13 -24.47
C GLU A 282 1.26 3.76 -24.62
N SER A 283 2.59 3.81 -24.77
CA SER A 283 3.44 2.65 -24.65
C SER A 283 3.76 2.37 -23.18
N ILE A 284 4.13 1.13 -22.87
CA ILE A 284 4.58 0.78 -21.52
C ILE A 284 5.83 1.57 -21.13
N LYS A 285 6.73 1.84 -22.09
CA LYS A 285 7.90 2.69 -21.88
C LYS A 285 7.53 4.08 -21.39
N GLU A 286 6.48 4.67 -21.95
CA GLU A 286 6.02 6.01 -21.54
C GLU A 286 5.49 6.02 -20.10
N GLN A 287 4.84 4.95 -19.64
CA GLN A 287 4.43 4.78 -18.23
C GLN A 287 5.63 4.61 -17.31
N VAL A 288 6.57 3.73 -17.68
CA VAL A 288 7.80 3.47 -16.90
C VAL A 288 8.66 4.72 -16.78
N ASP A 289 8.80 5.48 -17.88
CA ASP A 289 9.59 6.70 -17.94
C ASP A 289 9.09 7.79 -16.95
N VAL A 290 7.82 7.76 -16.52
CA VAL A 290 7.32 8.66 -15.46
C VAL A 290 8.13 8.49 -14.17
N PHE A 291 8.51 7.25 -13.86
CA PHE A 291 9.28 6.92 -12.66
C PHE A 291 10.79 6.97 -12.91
N GLU A 292 11.27 6.41 -14.02
CA GLU A 292 12.71 6.35 -14.33
C GLU A 292 13.34 7.73 -14.58
N ARG A 293 12.55 8.76 -14.88
CA ARG A 293 13.04 10.14 -15.03
C ARG A 293 13.20 10.87 -13.70
N LEU A 294 12.62 10.35 -12.62
CA LEU A 294 12.84 10.89 -11.28
C LEU A 294 14.29 10.68 -10.87
N THR A 295 14.85 11.63 -10.12
CA THR A 295 16.17 11.42 -9.53
C THR A 295 16.11 10.25 -8.55
N MET A 296 17.24 9.56 -8.33
CA MET A 296 17.21 8.50 -7.33
C MET A 296 16.88 9.00 -5.93
N SER A 297 17.20 10.25 -5.60
CA SER A 297 16.75 10.87 -4.35
C SER A 297 15.22 10.91 -4.29
N ASP A 298 14.56 11.44 -5.34
CA ASP A 298 13.10 11.56 -5.39
C ASP A 298 12.42 10.18 -5.28
N GLN A 299 12.95 9.13 -5.93
CA GLN A 299 12.38 7.79 -5.81
C GLN A 299 12.54 7.19 -4.40
N ARG A 300 13.66 7.47 -3.72
CA ARG A 300 13.88 7.04 -2.33
C ARG A 300 12.96 7.79 -1.37
N ASP A 301 12.75 9.09 -1.59
CA ASP A 301 11.83 9.91 -0.81
C ASP A 301 10.38 9.43 -0.96
N LEU A 302 9.94 9.11 -2.19
CA LEU A 302 8.62 8.52 -2.44
C LEU A 302 8.44 7.16 -1.72
N LEU A 303 9.46 6.30 -1.74
CA LEU A 303 9.41 5.04 -1.00
C LEU A 303 9.37 5.28 0.51
N ALA A 304 10.16 6.22 1.03
CA ALA A 304 10.15 6.58 2.44
C ALA A 304 8.77 7.08 2.89
N GLU A 305 8.13 7.96 2.11
CA GLU A 305 6.76 8.42 2.36
C GLU A 305 5.77 7.26 2.40
N ALA A 306 5.81 6.34 1.42
CA ALA A 306 4.90 5.20 1.37
C ALA A 306 5.11 4.20 2.51
N VAL A 307 6.34 4.00 2.98
CA VAL A 307 6.63 3.14 4.13
C VAL A 307 6.17 3.80 5.43
N CYS A 308 6.54 5.07 5.65
CA CYS A 308 6.25 5.80 6.87
C CYS A 308 4.75 6.05 7.09
N HIS A 309 4.02 6.31 6.02
CA HIS A 309 2.60 6.69 6.08
C HIS A 309 1.69 5.61 5.48
N TYR A 310 2.16 4.35 5.48
CA TYR A 310 1.47 3.22 4.84
C TYR A 310 -0.01 3.13 5.26
N ASP A 311 -0.30 3.04 6.56
CA ASP A 311 -1.67 2.88 7.07
C ASP A 311 -2.57 4.09 6.75
N GLU A 312 -2.00 5.29 6.67
CA GLU A 312 -2.71 6.50 6.26
C GLU A 312 -3.08 6.42 4.79
N PHE A 313 -2.13 6.10 3.89
CA PHE A 313 -2.41 5.93 2.46
C PHE A 313 -3.39 4.79 2.18
N GLN A 314 -3.33 3.68 2.93
CA GLN A 314 -4.34 2.62 2.82
C GLN A 314 -5.74 3.10 3.21
N THR A 315 -5.84 4.01 4.18
CA THR A 315 -7.13 4.65 4.54
C THR A 315 -7.60 5.60 3.44
N GLU A 316 -6.70 6.34 2.80
CA GLU A 316 -7.03 7.23 1.68
C GLU A 316 -7.51 6.47 0.44
N ILE A 317 -7.05 5.24 0.20
CA ILE A 317 -7.57 4.39 -0.88
C ILE A 317 -9.06 4.07 -0.66
N GLU A 318 -9.47 3.77 0.57
CA GLU A 318 -10.89 3.56 0.89
C GLU A 318 -11.71 4.86 0.70
N GLU A 319 -11.14 6.01 1.06
CA GLU A 319 -11.74 7.31 0.78
C GLU A 319 -11.88 7.56 -0.75
N MET A 320 -10.85 7.21 -1.54
CA MET A 320 -10.87 7.28 -3.01
C MET A 320 -12.00 6.45 -3.61
N ILE A 321 -12.18 5.22 -3.13
CA ILE A 321 -13.28 4.35 -3.58
C ILE A 321 -14.62 5.01 -3.27
N GLY A 322 -14.79 5.61 -2.09
CA GLY A 322 -15.98 6.36 -1.73
C GLY A 322 -16.31 7.49 -2.72
N HIS A 323 -15.32 8.33 -3.04
CA HIS A 323 -15.49 9.43 -4.00
C HIS A 323 -15.74 8.93 -5.43
N TYR A 324 -15.07 7.84 -5.84
CA TYR A 324 -15.27 7.21 -7.14
C TYR A 324 -16.70 6.68 -7.32
N LEU A 325 -17.22 5.98 -6.31
CA LEU A 325 -18.60 5.47 -6.31
C LEU A 325 -19.65 6.59 -6.28
N ALA A 326 -19.31 7.72 -5.65
CA ALA A 326 -20.11 8.94 -5.68
C ALA A 326 -19.99 9.73 -7.01
N GLN A 327 -19.12 9.29 -7.92
CA GLN A 327 -18.76 9.98 -9.16
C GLN A 327 -18.24 11.41 -8.93
N ASP A 328 -17.60 11.69 -7.78
CA ASP A 328 -17.09 13.01 -7.40
C ASP A 328 -15.59 13.14 -7.77
N LEU A 329 -15.34 13.44 -9.05
CA LEU A 329 -13.98 13.60 -9.58
C LEU A 329 -13.22 14.76 -8.93
N ASP A 330 -13.93 15.80 -8.49
CA ASP A 330 -13.36 16.98 -7.85
C ASP A 330 -12.87 16.66 -6.42
N ALA A 331 -13.61 15.85 -5.66
CA ALA A 331 -13.14 15.30 -4.39
C ALA A 331 -11.95 14.35 -4.57
N MET A 332 -11.99 13.45 -5.58
CA MET A 332 -10.86 12.58 -5.90
C MET A 332 -9.59 13.39 -6.20
N MET A 333 -9.71 14.44 -7.03
CA MET A 333 -8.58 15.30 -7.40
C MET A 333 -8.06 16.14 -6.23
N ARG A 334 -8.95 16.66 -5.37
CA ARG A 334 -8.53 17.32 -4.12
C ARG A 334 -7.74 16.40 -3.22
N MET A 335 -8.19 15.15 -3.10
CA MET A 335 -7.52 14.16 -2.27
C MET A 335 -6.15 13.79 -2.84
N SER A 336 -6.03 13.58 -4.16
CA SER A 336 -4.74 13.27 -4.79
C SER A 336 -3.72 14.41 -4.72
N MET A 337 -4.16 15.64 -4.43
CA MET A 337 -3.29 16.81 -4.23
C MET A 337 -3.29 17.31 -2.78
N ARG A 338 -3.73 16.47 -1.84
CA ARG A 338 -3.84 16.82 -0.41
C ARG A 338 -2.48 17.15 0.18
N TYR A 339 -1.44 16.45 -0.23
CA TYR A 339 -0.06 16.65 0.21
C TYR A 339 0.77 17.26 -0.90
N ARG A 340 1.62 18.23 -0.59
CA ARG A 340 2.48 18.87 -1.60
C ARG A 340 3.88 19.11 -1.10
N SER A 341 4.82 18.79 -1.98
CA SER A 341 6.23 19.16 -1.92
C SER A 341 6.70 19.51 -3.33
N PRO A 342 7.84 20.21 -3.50
CA PRO A 342 8.39 20.44 -4.84
C PRO A 342 8.66 19.15 -5.63
N MET A 343 8.94 18.04 -4.94
CA MET A 343 9.10 16.71 -5.53
C MET A 343 7.74 16.16 -5.99
N HIS A 344 6.71 16.22 -5.14
CA HIS A 344 5.35 15.81 -5.49
C HIS A 344 4.80 16.60 -6.68
N ASP A 345 5.05 17.91 -6.75
CA ASP A 345 4.62 18.75 -7.89
C ASP A 345 5.23 18.30 -9.22
N ARG A 346 6.53 17.97 -9.23
CA ARG A 346 7.20 17.43 -10.43
C ARG A 346 6.69 16.05 -10.81
N PHE A 347 6.45 15.21 -9.81
CA PHE A 347 5.88 13.88 -10.00
C PHE A 347 4.48 13.97 -10.60
N MET A 348 3.60 14.80 -10.04
CA MET A 348 2.23 14.99 -10.53
C MET A 348 2.16 15.64 -11.92
N ASP A 349 3.07 16.56 -12.25
CA ASP A 349 3.18 17.10 -13.61
C ASP A 349 3.49 15.99 -14.63
N SER A 350 4.40 15.08 -14.29
CA SER A 350 4.79 13.95 -15.15
C SER A 350 3.74 12.84 -15.18
N LEU A 351 3.12 12.54 -14.03
CA LEU A 351 2.14 11.46 -13.85
C LEU A 351 0.78 11.81 -14.44
N LEU A 352 0.36 13.08 -14.42
CA LEU A 352 -0.97 13.50 -14.89
C LEU A 352 -0.90 14.53 -16.01
N TRP A 353 -0.36 15.73 -15.77
CA TRP A 353 -0.61 16.86 -16.66
C TRP A 353 0.03 16.74 -18.05
N GLN A 354 1.29 16.30 -18.12
CA GLN A 354 1.94 16.04 -19.40
C GLN A 354 1.28 14.86 -20.15
N ARG A 355 0.80 13.86 -19.39
CA ARG A 355 0.10 12.69 -19.93
C ARG A 355 -1.25 13.07 -20.51
N ASN A 356 -2.01 13.95 -19.87
CA ASN A 356 -3.31 14.43 -20.37
C ASN A 356 -3.21 15.00 -21.79
N ILE A 357 -2.14 15.75 -22.09
CA ILE A 357 -1.93 16.32 -23.43
C ILE A 357 -1.81 15.20 -24.47
N ARG A 358 -0.96 14.19 -24.20
CA ARG A 358 -0.75 13.04 -25.10
C ARG A 358 -1.99 12.18 -25.22
N LEU A 359 -2.63 11.84 -24.10
CA LEU A 359 -3.87 11.05 -24.08
C LEU A 359 -4.93 11.73 -24.94
N ALA A 360 -5.21 13.02 -24.69
CA ALA A 360 -6.21 13.75 -25.44
C ALA A 360 -5.88 13.91 -26.93
N GLU A 361 -4.60 14.01 -27.30
CA GLU A 361 -4.15 14.02 -28.70
C GLU A 361 -4.35 12.66 -29.39
N ARG A 362 -3.92 11.58 -28.75
CA ARG A 362 -3.96 10.23 -29.31
C ARG A 362 -5.37 9.62 -29.31
N MET A 363 -6.29 10.17 -28.52
CA MET A 363 -7.71 9.84 -28.62
C MET A 363 -8.35 10.35 -29.92
N LEU A 364 -7.86 11.44 -30.52
CA LEU A 364 -8.57 12.15 -31.60
C LEU A 364 -8.94 11.26 -32.81
N PRO A 365 -8.04 10.41 -33.35
CA PRO A 365 -8.40 9.56 -34.50
C PRO A 365 -9.55 8.61 -34.17
N HIS A 366 -9.55 8.04 -32.95
CA HIS A 366 -10.59 7.11 -32.50
C HIS A 366 -11.92 7.83 -32.23
N LEU A 367 -11.88 9.03 -31.65
CA LEU A 367 -13.07 9.84 -31.42
C LEU A 367 -13.70 10.36 -32.72
N GLN A 368 -12.88 10.67 -33.73
CA GLN A 368 -13.33 11.04 -35.08
C GLN A 368 -13.99 9.87 -35.80
N GLN A 369 -13.42 8.67 -35.68
CA GLN A 369 -14.01 7.44 -36.21
C GLN A 369 -15.38 7.15 -35.57
N GLY A 370 -15.53 7.39 -34.26
CA GLY A 370 -16.74 7.07 -33.52
C GLY A 370 -16.77 5.62 -33.03
N GLY A 371 -17.74 5.32 -32.17
CA GLY A 371 -17.94 3.98 -31.62
C GLY A 371 -16.85 3.53 -30.63
N ALA A 372 -15.97 4.42 -30.18
CA ALA A 372 -14.93 4.06 -29.22
C ALA A 372 -15.44 4.12 -27.78
N PHE A 373 -15.06 3.13 -26.97
CA PHE A 373 -15.12 3.19 -25.51
C PHE A 373 -13.68 3.28 -24.99
N ILE A 374 -13.32 4.41 -24.38
CA ILE A 374 -11.94 4.68 -23.97
C ILE A 374 -11.89 4.78 -22.44
N ALA A 375 -11.16 3.85 -21.80
CA ALA A 375 -10.96 3.81 -20.35
C ALA A 375 -9.59 4.36 -19.97
N ILE A 376 -9.57 5.42 -19.15
CA ILE A 376 -8.34 6.02 -18.59
C ILE A 376 -8.54 6.32 -17.11
N GLY A 377 -7.46 6.52 -16.37
CA GLY A 377 -7.49 6.88 -14.95
C GLY A 377 -8.38 8.10 -14.72
N ALA A 378 -9.27 8.02 -13.73
CA ALA A 378 -10.30 9.02 -13.46
C ALA A 378 -9.70 10.40 -13.15
N LEU A 379 -8.49 10.45 -12.58
CA LEU A 379 -7.77 11.70 -12.30
C LEU A 379 -7.28 12.41 -13.57
N HIS A 380 -7.22 11.74 -14.72
CA HIS A 380 -6.93 12.39 -15.99
C HIS A 380 -8.11 13.22 -16.51
N LEU A 381 -9.33 13.01 -16.02
CA LEU A 381 -10.55 13.59 -16.59
C LEU A 381 -10.84 15.05 -16.18
N PRO A 382 -10.87 15.41 -14.88
CA PRO A 382 -11.46 16.66 -14.45
C PRO A 382 -10.53 17.87 -14.61
N GLY A 383 -11.16 19.03 -14.73
CA GLY A 383 -10.55 20.33 -14.56
C GLY A 383 -9.72 20.89 -15.70
N ILE A 384 -9.14 22.06 -15.44
CA ILE A 384 -8.33 22.77 -16.43
C ILE A 384 -7.08 21.93 -16.72
N GLY A 385 -6.89 21.56 -17.98
CA GLY A 385 -5.81 20.65 -18.40
C GLY A 385 -6.14 19.16 -18.21
N GLY A 386 -7.32 18.82 -17.69
CA GLY A 386 -7.88 17.47 -17.77
C GLY A 386 -8.21 17.09 -19.22
N VAL A 387 -8.24 15.80 -19.53
CA VAL A 387 -8.53 15.28 -20.87
C VAL A 387 -9.87 15.81 -21.39
N LEU A 388 -10.90 15.90 -20.55
CA LEU A 388 -12.21 16.42 -20.95
C LEU A 388 -12.16 17.91 -21.34
N ASP A 389 -11.42 18.72 -20.59
CA ASP A 389 -11.18 20.14 -20.92
C ASP A 389 -10.39 20.30 -22.21
N LEU A 390 -9.37 19.46 -22.41
CA LEU A 390 -8.54 19.46 -23.63
C LEU A 390 -9.36 19.05 -24.87
N LEU A 391 -10.26 18.07 -24.75
CA LEU A 391 -11.17 17.68 -25.83
C LEU A 391 -12.23 18.76 -26.10
N ASN A 392 -12.82 19.33 -25.05
CA ASN A 392 -13.80 20.42 -25.17
C ASN A 392 -13.20 21.65 -25.88
N LYS A 393 -11.96 22.04 -25.55
CA LYS A 393 -11.22 23.11 -26.24
C LYS A 393 -10.96 22.83 -27.72
N ARG A 394 -10.98 21.57 -28.14
CA ARG A 394 -10.87 21.14 -29.54
C ARG A 394 -12.23 21.01 -30.25
N GLY A 395 -13.31 21.43 -29.60
CA GLY A 395 -14.66 21.47 -30.20
C GLY A 395 -15.48 20.20 -30.03
N TYR A 396 -15.04 19.23 -29.21
CA TYR A 396 -15.86 18.07 -28.86
C TYR A 396 -16.92 18.46 -27.83
N ALA A 397 -18.15 17.99 -28.01
CA ALA A 397 -19.19 18.15 -26.99
C ALA A 397 -19.07 17.03 -25.95
N ILE A 398 -18.97 17.43 -24.69
CA ILE A 398 -18.73 16.53 -23.55
C ILE A 398 -19.95 16.57 -22.62
N THR A 399 -20.59 15.41 -22.42
CA THR A 399 -21.80 15.30 -21.58
C THR A 399 -21.65 14.15 -20.59
N PRO A 400 -21.88 14.37 -19.27
CA PRO A 400 -21.82 13.28 -18.30
C PRO A 400 -22.98 12.30 -18.50
N ILE A 401 -22.73 11.04 -18.19
CA ILE A 401 -23.73 9.96 -18.11
C ILE A 401 -23.72 9.43 -16.68
N HIS A 402 -24.89 9.46 -16.02
CA HIS A 402 -25.05 9.07 -14.62
C HIS A 402 -25.62 7.66 -14.44
#